data_AF-A0A1V6DX10-F1
#
_entry.id   AF-A0A1V6DX10-F1
#
_cell.length_a   1.000
_cell.length_b   1.000
_cell.length_c   1.000
_cell.angle_alpha   90.00
_cell.angle_beta   90.00
_cell.angle_gamma   90.00
#
_symmetry.space_group_name_H-M   'P 1'
#
loop_
_entity.id
_entity.type
_entity.pdbx_description
1 polymer ?
#
loop_
_entity_poly.entity_id
_entity_poly.type
_entity_poly.pdbx_seq_one_letter_code
_entity_poly.pdbx_strand_id
1 'polypeptide(L)'
;MENLKPGIYRHYKGNEYELLFIATQTETGESLAVYRSLVDNKIWARPLAMWLGKVTVEGKEKPRFTWVREACPRYPEPVVGSIIYNDSGEILLIKNPQWTNWSIPGGHIKWGEKMEEALRRKIEEQTSLQIDKIKFITAADGIKLPYFLKDKHFIFLNFFAHLAGGEPQLSDKMTEYVWVKPETALKEFSVAPFVVDLLAAFIRRQSGSDSDNDFEGKYKRALADYQNLLKRSVKEKEEFVRFAIGDFLHDIIPVYDHLKMSLSALPENEKESAWVKGVEYVLKQFKEILSARGVEEIKTKGQKFDHNLMEALEGKGDKVVQEVMPGYTLNGRVIRAAKVIVG
;
A
#
# COMPACT_ATOMS: atom_id res chain seq x y z
N MET A 1 -32.02 2.59 18.38
CA MET A 1 -31.79 1.75 17.19
C MET A 1 -31.61 0.34 17.68
N GLU A 2 -32.53 -0.58 17.36
CA GLU A 2 -32.27 -2.00 17.62
C GLU A 2 -30.97 -2.38 16.90
N ASN A 3 -30.01 -2.92 17.64
CA ASN A 3 -28.68 -3.26 17.14
C ASN A 3 -28.77 -4.40 16.10
N LEU A 4 -28.99 -4.04 14.84
CA LEU A 4 -28.96 -5.00 13.74
C LEU A 4 -27.56 -5.61 13.65
N LYS A 5 -27.46 -6.91 13.88
CA LYS A 5 -26.17 -7.64 13.93
C LYS A 5 -25.69 -7.97 12.51
N PRO A 6 -24.50 -7.51 12.07
CA PRO A 6 -23.90 -7.97 10.82
C PRO A 6 -23.81 -9.51 10.76
N GLY A 7 -24.02 -10.09 9.59
CA GLY A 7 -24.03 -11.54 9.44
C GLY A 7 -24.94 -12.04 8.33
N ILE A 8 -25.18 -13.35 8.33
CA ILE A 8 -26.03 -14.03 7.36
C ILE A 8 -27.48 -13.98 7.85
N TYR A 9 -28.36 -13.49 6.99
CA TYR A 9 -29.80 -13.46 7.14
C TYR A 9 -30.47 -14.33 6.09
N ARG A 10 -31.51 -15.05 6.48
CA ARG A 10 -32.37 -15.79 5.57
C ARG A 10 -33.59 -14.95 5.22
N HIS A 11 -33.80 -14.72 3.93
CA HIS A 11 -35.02 -14.12 3.44
C HIS A 11 -36.19 -15.09 3.58
N TYR A 12 -37.41 -14.59 3.77
CA TYR A 12 -38.60 -15.42 3.93
C TYR A 12 -38.90 -16.39 2.77
N LYS A 13 -38.30 -16.14 1.59
CA LYS A 13 -38.34 -16.99 0.39
C LYS A 13 -37.25 -18.08 0.35
N GLY A 14 -36.43 -18.20 1.40
CA GLY A 14 -35.41 -19.26 1.55
C GLY A 14 -33.97 -18.83 1.28
N ASN A 15 -33.73 -17.88 0.36
CA ASN A 15 -32.37 -17.44 0.01
C ASN A 15 -31.65 -16.76 1.18
N GLU A 16 -30.33 -16.96 1.27
CA GLU A 16 -29.48 -16.32 2.28
C GLU A 16 -28.71 -15.11 1.71
N TYR A 17 -28.59 -14.10 2.56
CA TYR A 17 -27.96 -12.82 2.26
C TYR A 17 -27.05 -12.41 3.41
N GLU A 18 -25.91 -11.82 3.08
CA GLU A 18 -24.98 -11.28 4.06
C GLU A 18 -25.24 -9.78 4.22
N LEU A 19 -25.66 -9.34 5.41
CA LEU A 19 -25.72 -7.94 5.76
C LEU A 19 -24.29 -7.44 6.04
N LEU A 20 -23.83 -6.50 5.21
CA LEU A 20 -22.46 -5.96 5.26
C LEU A 20 -22.36 -4.81 6.26
N PHE A 21 -23.22 -3.81 6.09
CA PHE A 21 -23.26 -2.61 6.92
C PHE A 21 -24.59 -1.88 6.73
N ILE A 22 -24.89 -0.96 7.66
CA ILE A 22 -25.95 0.03 7.51
C ILE A 22 -25.29 1.29 6.97
N ALA A 23 -25.78 1.80 5.86
CA ALA A 23 -25.38 3.09 5.30
C ALA A 23 -26.43 4.15 5.62
N THR A 24 -26.03 5.41 5.63
CA THR A 24 -26.95 6.55 5.67
C THR A 24 -26.87 7.24 4.32
N GLN A 25 -28.00 7.38 3.64
CA GLN A 25 -28.06 8.09 2.37
C GLN A 25 -27.81 9.58 2.61
N THR A 26 -26.90 10.17 1.86
CA THR A 26 -26.46 11.57 2.04
C THR A 26 -27.55 12.58 1.71
N GLU A 27 -28.40 12.30 0.72
CA GLU A 27 -29.42 13.23 0.23
C GLU A 27 -30.70 13.23 1.08
N THR A 28 -31.07 12.09 1.65
CA THR A 28 -32.34 11.92 2.37
C THR A 28 -32.18 11.68 3.87
N GLY A 29 -30.97 11.32 4.32
CA GLY A 29 -30.72 10.82 5.67
C GLY A 29 -31.28 9.42 5.95
N GLU A 30 -31.87 8.74 4.96
CA GLU A 30 -32.47 7.43 5.14
C GLU A 30 -31.40 6.37 5.45
N SER A 31 -31.67 5.53 6.46
CA SER A 31 -30.81 4.38 6.75
C SER A 31 -31.09 3.26 5.75
N LEU A 32 -30.04 2.73 5.13
CA LEU A 32 -30.08 1.66 4.14
C LEU A 32 -29.37 0.41 4.68
N ALA A 33 -29.99 -0.74 4.55
CA ALA A 33 -29.31 -2.03 4.69
C ALA A 33 -28.53 -2.32 3.40
N VAL A 34 -27.21 -2.41 3.50
CA VAL A 34 -26.34 -2.82 2.38
C VAL A 34 -25.97 -4.28 2.58
N TYR A 35 -26.34 -5.12 1.63
CA TYR A 35 -26.27 -6.56 1.76
C TYR A 35 -25.89 -7.23 0.44
N ARG A 36 -25.38 -8.45 0.54
CA ARG A 36 -24.95 -9.25 -0.60
C ARG A 36 -25.72 -10.55 -0.68
N SER A 37 -26.13 -10.92 -1.88
CA SER A 37 -26.71 -12.21 -2.18
C SER A 37 -25.64 -13.31 -2.14
N LEU A 38 -25.89 -14.38 -1.38
CA LEU A 38 -24.96 -15.54 -1.37
C LEU A 38 -25.14 -16.46 -2.59
N VAL A 39 -26.15 -16.20 -3.43
CA VAL A 39 -26.41 -17.00 -4.64
C VAL A 39 -25.60 -16.48 -5.82
N ASP A 40 -25.64 -15.17 -6.08
CA ASP A 40 -25.04 -14.53 -7.26
C ASP A 40 -23.99 -13.45 -6.92
N ASN A 41 -23.63 -13.31 -5.64
CA ASN A 41 -22.66 -12.33 -5.13
C ASN A 41 -22.97 -10.85 -5.40
N LYS A 42 -24.15 -10.51 -5.94
CA LYS A 42 -24.55 -9.11 -6.16
C LYS A 42 -24.76 -8.37 -4.85
N ILE A 43 -24.33 -7.12 -4.82
CA ILE A 43 -24.53 -6.20 -3.69
C ILE A 43 -25.75 -5.34 -3.98
N TRP A 44 -26.62 -5.23 -2.99
CA TRP A 44 -27.86 -4.48 -3.02
C TRP A 44 -27.92 -3.52 -1.84
N ALA A 45 -28.61 -2.40 -2.02
CA ALA A 45 -28.96 -1.48 -0.95
C ALA A 45 -30.49 -1.32 -0.93
N ARG A 46 -31.07 -1.21 0.27
CA ARG A 46 -32.51 -0.94 0.42
C ARG A 46 -32.81 -0.21 1.73
N PRO A 47 -33.96 0.48 1.84
CA PRO A 47 -34.42 1.03 3.11
C PRO A 47 -34.32 0.03 4.27
N LEU A 48 -33.68 0.43 5.37
CA LEU A 48 -33.51 -0.40 6.55
C LEU A 48 -34.86 -0.83 7.13
N ALA A 49 -35.88 0.04 7.05
CA ALA A 49 -37.25 -0.29 7.45
C ALA A 49 -37.83 -1.47 6.66
N MET A 50 -37.51 -1.58 5.35
CA MET A 50 -37.94 -2.73 4.55
C MET A 50 -37.20 -4.03 4.92
N TRP A 51 -35.94 -3.92 5.35
CA TRP A 51 -35.15 -5.06 5.83
C TRP A 51 -35.71 -5.62 7.15
N LEU A 52 -36.01 -4.73 8.10
CA LEU A 52 -36.58 -5.05 9.41
C LEU A 52 -38.07 -5.42 9.33
N GLY A 53 -38.74 -5.08 8.22
CA GLY A 53 -40.17 -5.29 8.05
C GLY A 53 -40.60 -6.76 8.10
N LYS A 54 -41.88 -6.96 8.42
CA LYS A 54 -42.54 -8.26 8.37
C LYS A 54 -43.25 -8.48 7.03
N VAL A 55 -43.55 -9.73 6.72
CA VAL A 55 -44.35 -10.14 5.57
C VAL A 55 -45.39 -11.17 6.02
N THR A 56 -46.58 -11.10 5.44
CA THR A 56 -47.63 -12.10 5.64
C THR A 56 -47.47 -13.23 4.63
N VAL A 57 -47.28 -14.45 5.12
CA VAL A 57 -47.26 -15.65 4.28
C VAL A 57 -48.19 -16.67 4.93
N GLU A 58 -49.14 -17.19 4.15
CA GLU A 58 -50.14 -18.17 4.65
C GLU A 58 -50.91 -17.65 5.89
N GLY A 59 -51.23 -16.34 5.89
CA GLY A 59 -51.98 -15.70 6.98
C GLY A 59 -51.16 -15.45 8.27
N LYS A 60 -49.87 -15.81 8.31
CA LYS A 60 -48.98 -15.57 9.45
C LYS A 60 -47.96 -14.49 9.13
N GLU A 61 -47.79 -13.54 10.05
CA GLU A 61 -46.70 -12.57 9.97
C GLU A 61 -45.37 -13.23 10.34
N LYS A 62 -44.35 -13.04 9.50
CA LYS A 62 -42.96 -13.40 9.80
C LYS A 62 -42.00 -12.29 9.39
N PRO A 63 -40.82 -12.20 10.03
CA PRO A 63 -39.77 -11.29 9.58
C PRO A 63 -39.43 -11.53 8.11
N ARG A 64 -39.19 -10.45 7.35
CA ARG A 64 -38.72 -10.57 5.97
C ARG A 64 -37.33 -11.21 5.91
N PHE A 65 -36.48 -10.86 6.86
CA PHE A 65 -35.14 -11.39 7.04
C PHE A 65 -34.95 -11.86 8.48
N THR A 66 -34.46 -13.09 8.66
CA THR A 66 -34.16 -13.67 9.97
C THR A 66 -32.66 -13.92 10.07
N TRP A 67 -32.02 -13.44 11.13
CA TRP A 67 -30.60 -13.69 11.36
C TRP A 67 -30.35 -15.20 11.54
N VAL A 68 -29.31 -15.73 10.91
CA VAL A 68 -28.97 -17.16 10.91
C VAL A 68 -27.65 -17.41 11.62
N ARG A 69 -26.58 -16.74 11.18
CA ARG A 69 -25.22 -16.95 11.67
C ARG A 69 -24.32 -15.75 11.39
N GLU A 70 -23.16 -15.72 12.03
CA GLU A 70 -22.11 -14.76 11.68
C GLU A 70 -21.61 -15.01 10.25
N ALA A 71 -21.30 -13.93 9.52
CA ALA A 71 -20.64 -14.04 8.23
C ALA A 71 -19.19 -14.46 8.45
N CYS A 72 -18.66 -15.33 7.58
CA CYS A 72 -17.24 -15.61 7.59
C CYS A 72 -16.49 -14.36 7.11
N PRO A 73 -15.46 -13.89 7.83
CA PRO A 73 -14.62 -12.79 7.37
C PRO A 73 -14.08 -13.08 5.97
N ARG A 74 -14.17 -12.11 5.07
CA ARG A 74 -13.68 -12.25 3.68
C ARG A 74 -12.21 -11.93 3.52
N TYR A 75 -11.59 -11.40 4.57
CA TYR A 75 -10.18 -11.07 4.60
C TYR A 75 -9.52 -11.89 5.70
N PRO A 76 -8.24 -12.26 5.52
CA PRO A 76 -7.47 -12.87 6.57
C PRO A 76 -7.41 -11.94 7.79
N GLU A 77 -7.52 -12.50 8.99
CA GLU A 77 -7.42 -11.77 10.24
C GLU A 77 -5.96 -11.76 10.71
N PRO A 78 -5.30 -10.59 10.82
CA PRO A 78 -3.94 -10.53 11.33
C PRO A 78 -3.92 -10.75 12.84
N VAL A 79 -3.07 -11.67 13.27
CA VAL A 79 -2.90 -12.03 14.69
C VAL A 79 -1.41 -12.08 15.03
N VAL A 80 -1.06 -11.66 16.23
CA VAL A 80 0.29 -11.77 16.78
C VAL A 80 0.36 -12.91 17.78
N GLY A 81 1.47 -13.64 17.80
CA GLY A 81 1.76 -14.66 18.80
C GLY A 81 3.22 -14.62 19.19
N SER A 82 3.56 -15.00 20.43
CA SER A 82 4.95 -15.00 20.88
C SER A 82 5.33 -16.22 21.68
N ILE A 83 6.46 -16.82 21.33
CA ILE A 83 7.21 -17.66 22.28
C ILE A 83 7.86 -16.71 23.28
N ILE A 84 7.35 -16.73 24.51
CA ILE A 84 7.91 -15.97 25.62
C ILE A 84 8.88 -16.88 26.35
N TYR A 85 10.12 -16.44 26.53
CA TYR A 85 11.14 -17.20 27.25
C TYR A 85 11.66 -16.46 28.48
N ASN A 86 11.98 -17.20 29.53
CA ASN A 86 12.59 -16.68 30.75
C ASN A 86 14.13 -16.82 30.73
N ASP A 87 14.81 -16.27 31.74
CA ASP A 87 16.27 -16.36 31.87
C ASP A 87 16.78 -17.80 32.04
N SER A 88 15.93 -18.73 32.50
CA SER A 88 16.23 -20.16 32.61
C SER A 88 16.13 -20.90 31.26
N GLY A 89 15.74 -20.21 30.19
CA GLY A 89 15.55 -20.78 28.85
C GLY A 89 14.26 -21.57 28.67
N GLU A 90 13.35 -21.53 29.64
CA GLU A 90 12.03 -22.12 29.54
C GLU A 90 11.09 -21.20 28.77
N ILE A 91 10.06 -21.79 28.16
CA ILE A 91 9.06 -21.08 27.39
C ILE A 91 7.68 -21.19 28.04
N LEU A 92 6.86 -20.15 27.85
CA LEU A 92 5.48 -20.15 28.30
C LEU A 92 4.57 -20.80 27.25
N LEU A 93 3.89 -21.86 27.64
CA LEU A 93 2.73 -22.37 26.93
C LEU A 93 1.45 -22.07 27.71
N ILE A 94 0.38 -21.81 26.98
CA ILE A 94 -0.96 -21.55 27.50
C ILE A 94 -1.98 -22.47 26.84
N LYS A 95 -3.12 -22.66 27.52
CA LYS A 95 -4.25 -23.42 27.00
C LYS A 95 -5.51 -22.57 27.01
N ASN A 96 -6.25 -22.62 25.91
CA ASN A 96 -7.48 -21.87 25.69
C ASN A 96 -8.66 -22.85 25.60
N PRO A 97 -9.83 -22.57 26.24
CA PRO A 97 -11.03 -23.39 26.11
C PRO A 97 -11.48 -23.70 24.68
N GLN A 98 -11.17 -22.80 23.73
CA GLN A 98 -11.56 -22.92 22.32
C GLN A 98 -10.63 -23.84 21.51
N TRP A 99 -9.51 -24.28 22.10
CA TRP A 99 -8.42 -24.98 21.42
C TRP A 99 -8.14 -26.30 22.16
N THR A 100 -7.96 -27.38 21.42
CA THR A 100 -7.64 -28.69 22.04
C THR A 100 -6.16 -28.81 22.45
N ASN A 101 -5.29 -28.00 21.86
CA ASN A 101 -3.84 -28.09 22.00
C ASN A 101 -3.25 -26.94 22.83
N TRP A 102 -2.09 -27.17 23.42
CA TRP A 102 -1.25 -26.13 24.01
C TRP A 102 -0.77 -25.16 22.93
N SER A 103 -0.74 -23.88 23.26
CA SER A 103 -0.33 -22.84 22.34
C SER A 103 0.47 -21.74 23.02
N ILE A 104 0.78 -20.70 22.26
CA ILE A 104 1.50 -19.51 22.70
C ILE A 104 0.52 -18.35 22.89
N PRO A 105 0.80 -17.43 23.83
CA PRO A 105 -0.05 -16.26 24.05
C PRO A 105 0.02 -15.28 22.86
N GLY A 106 -1.11 -14.61 22.60
CA GLY A 106 -1.29 -13.83 21.38
C GLY A 106 -2.75 -13.50 21.04
N GLY A 107 -2.96 -12.74 19.97
CA GLY A 107 -4.30 -12.47 19.46
C GLY A 107 -4.35 -11.38 18.40
N HIS A 108 -5.55 -10.85 18.15
CA HIS A 108 -5.80 -9.91 17.07
C HIS A 108 -5.08 -8.56 17.24
N ILE A 109 -4.61 -8.06 16.09
CA ILE A 109 -4.16 -6.68 15.91
C ILE A 109 -5.39 -5.82 15.64
N LYS A 110 -5.52 -4.70 16.36
CA LYS A 110 -6.59 -3.72 16.12
C LYS A 110 -6.26 -2.84 14.92
N TRP A 111 -7.27 -2.29 14.27
CA TRP A 111 -7.06 -1.28 13.23
C TRP A 111 -6.28 -0.08 13.78
N GLY A 112 -5.21 0.33 13.08
CA GLY A 112 -4.34 1.44 13.48
C GLY A 112 -3.30 1.11 14.56
N GLU A 113 -3.25 -0.13 15.05
CA GLU A 113 -2.31 -0.58 16.09
C GLU A 113 -1.03 -1.18 15.48
N LYS A 114 0.15 -0.88 16.03
CA LYS A 114 1.39 -1.54 15.58
C LYS A 114 1.45 -2.97 16.10
N MET A 115 2.13 -3.85 15.35
CA MET A 115 2.25 -5.27 15.71
C MET A 115 2.86 -5.51 17.10
N GLU A 116 3.91 -4.77 17.48
CA GLU A 116 4.54 -4.92 18.80
C GLU A 116 3.66 -4.39 19.94
N GLU A 117 2.93 -3.30 19.71
CA GLU A 117 1.97 -2.75 20.66
C GLU A 117 0.82 -3.73 20.89
N ALA A 118 0.29 -4.30 19.80
CA ALA A 118 -0.72 -5.36 19.85
C ALA A 118 -0.23 -6.58 20.63
N LEU A 119 1.03 -6.98 20.42
CA LEU A 119 1.62 -8.12 21.12
C LEU A 119 1.72 -7.84 22.61
N ARG A 120 2.34 -6.73 23.02
CA ARG A 120 2.46 -6.32 24.43
C ARG A 120 1.11 -6.29 25.11
N ARG A 121 0.13 -5.61 24.50
CA ARG A 121 -1.24 -5.53 25.02
C ARG A 121 -1.86 -6.92 25.15
N LYS A 122 -1.71 -7.80 24.16
CA LYS A 122 -2.30 -9.13 24.20
C LYS A 122 -1.68 -10.03 25.25
N ILE A 123 -0.37 -9.97 25.42
CA ILE A 123 0.32 -10.72 26.49
C ILE A 123 -0.14 -10.20 27.85
N GLU A 124 -0.09 -8.90 28.08
CA GLU A 124 -0.53 -8.29 29.34
C GLU A 124 -1.99 -8.61 29.66
N GLU A 125 -2.91 -8.48 28.68
CA GLU A 125 -4.32 -8.83 28.82
C GLU A 125 -4.55 -10.31 29.18
N GLN A 126 -3.70 -11.23 28.71
CA GLN A 126 -3.91 -12.67 28.83
C GLN A 126 -3.21 -13.31 30.02
N THR A 127 -2.03 -12.79 30.38
CA THR A 127 -1.12 -13.42 31.34
C THR A 127 -0.60 -12.46 32.41
N SER A 128 -0.91 -11.17 32.33
CA SER A 128 -0.36 -10.11 33.21
C SER A 128 1.17 -9.97 33.14
N LEU A 129 1.80 -10.53 32.11
CA LEU A 129 3.26 -10.49 31.93
C LEU A 129 3.69 -9.28 31.09
N GLN A 130 4.88 -8.80 31.41
CA GLN A 130 5.59 -7.80 30.62
C GLN A 130 6.70 -8.47 29.83
N ILE A 131 6.84 -8.06 28.57
CA ILE A 131 7.83 -8.61 27.65
C ILE A 131 8.78 -7.54 27.13
N ASP A 132 10.02 -7.90 26.84
CA ASP A 132 11.00 -7.06 26.17
C ASP A 132 11.77 -7.86 25.11
N LYS A 133 12.78 -7.22 24.51
CA LYS A 133 13.64 -7.82 23.46
C LYS A 133 12.84 -8.55 22.38
N ILE A 134 11.74 -7.94 21.94
CA ILE A 134 10.81 -8.51 20.96
C ILE A 134 11.53 -8.64 19.62
N LYS A 135 11.52 -9.83 19.05
CA LYS A 135 12.12 -10.13 17.74
C LYS A 135 11.11 -10.85 16.85
N PHE A 136 10.88 -10.32 15.66
CA PHE A 136 10.07 -11.00 14.65
C PHE A 136 10.75 -12.30 14.18
N ILE A 137 9.95 -13.35 13.98
CA ILE A 137 10.41 -14.67 13.51
C ILE A 137 9.94 -14.88 12.07
N THR A 138 8.62 -14.93 11.89
CA THR A 138 8.01 -15.36 10.63
C THR A 138 6.53 -14.98 10.56
N ALA A 139 6.02 -14.93 9.33
CA ALA A 139 4.60 -14.87 9.05
C ALA A 139 4.13 -16.24 8.53
N ALA A 140 2.94 -16.70 8.96
CA ALA A 140 2.37 -17.98 8.52
C ALA A 140 0.87 -17.87 8.26
N ASP A 141 0.40 -18.59 7.24
CA ASP A 141 -1.02 -18.66 6.89
C ASP A 141 -1.74 -19.74 7.71
N GLY A 142 -2.88 -19.38 8.28
CA GLY A 142 -3.77 -20.27 9.01
C GLY A 142 -5.12 -20.39 8.32
N ILE A 143 -5.23 -21.22 7.29
CA ILE A 143 -6.45 -21.34 6.48
C ILE A 143 -7.24 -22.57 6.91
N LYS A 144 -8.47 -22.37 7.42
CA LYS A 144 -9.42 -23.43 7.80
C LYS A 144 -8.77 -24.54 8.64
N LEU A 145 -8.10 -24.13 9.71
CA LEU A 145 -7.35 -25.03 10.56
C LEU A 145 -8.28 -26.04 11.24
N PRO A 146 -8.08 -27.36 11.09
CA PRO A 146 -9.02 -28.39 11.54
C PRO A 146 -9.16 -28.47 13.08
N TYR A 147 -8.26 -27.85 13.82
CA TYR A 147 -8.26 -27.75 15.27
C TYR A 147 -8.92 -26.45 15.79
N PHE A 148 -9.47 -25.62 14.91
CA PHE A 148 -10.32 -24.49 15.28
C PHE A 148 -11.80 -24.86 15.18
N LEU A 149 -12.60 -24.40 16.14
CA LEU A 149 -14.06 -24.62 16.17
C LEU A 149 -14.82 -23.92 15.04
N LYS A 150 -14.22 -22.94 14.36
CA LYS A 150 -14.84 -22.15 13.29
C LYS A 150 -13.90 -22.03 12.10
N ASP A 151 -14.45 -22.07 10.88
CA ASP A 151 -13.73 -21.72 9.65
C ASP A 151 -13.19 -20.28 9.75
N LYS A 152 -11.87 -20.15 9.77
CA LYS A 152 -11.14 -18.89 9.87
C LYS A 152 -9.93 -18.88 8.94
N HIS A 153 -9.51 -17.69 8.54
CA HIS A 153 -8.25 -17.44 7.85
C HIS A 153 -7.46 -16.44 8.69
N PHE A 154 -6.36 -16.88 9.27
CA PHE A 154 -5.45 -16.03 10.03
C PHE A 154 -4.15 -15.77 9.27
N ILE A 155 -3.58 -14.59 9.45
CA ILE A 155 -2.16 -14.33 9.18
C ILE A 155 -1.48 -14.22 10.52
N PHE A 156 -0.70 -15.25 10.89
CA PHE A 156 0.06 -15.28 12.13
C PHE A 156 1.37 -14.54 11.96
N LEU A 157 1.57 -13.47 12.73
CA LEU A 157 2.83 -12.75 12.87
C LEU A 157 3.48 -13.20 14.18
N ASN A 158 4.55 -13.98 14.07
CA ASN A 158 5.12 -14.68 15.21
C ASN A 158 6.42 -14.02 15.69
N PHE A 159 6.57 -13.93 17.01
CA PHE A 159 7.67 -13.25 17.68
C PHE A 159 8.35 -14.14 18.72
N PHE A 160 9.63 -13.85 18.99
CA PHE A 160 10.28 -14.20 20.25
C PHE A 160 10.23 -12.98 21.15
N ALA A 161 9.95 -13.20 22.43
CA ALA A 161 10.04 -12.15 23.42
C ALA A 161 10.62 -12.69 24.71
N HIS A 162 11.43 -11.87 25.37
CA HIS A 162 11.98 -12.19 26.67
C HIS A 162 11.01 -11.73 27.76
N LEU A 163 10.91 -12.49 28.84
CA LEU A 163 10.13 -12.13 30.02
C LEU A 163 10.82 -10.97 30.75
N ALA A 164 10.24 -9.77 30.67
CA ALA A 164 10.79 -8.59 31.35
C ALA A 164 10.37 -8.50 32.82
N GLY A 165 9.18 -9.03 33.15
CA GLY A 165 8.65 -9.02 34.52
C GLY A 165 7.18 -9.41 34.60
N GLY A 166 6.68 -9.51 35.84
CA GLY A 166 5.33 -9.97 36.16
C GLY A 166 5.27 -11.46 36.51
N GLU A 167 4.21 -11.84 37.23
CA GLU A 167 3.88 -13.23 37.51
C GLU A 167 2.70 -13.68 36.64
N PRO A 168 2.69 -14.92 36.13
CA PRO A 168 1.62 -15.36 35.24
C PRO A 168 0.27 -15.42 35.98
N GLN A 169 -0.62 -14.51 35.62
CA GLN A 169 -2.01 -14.51 36.06
C GLN A 169 -2.90 -14.55 34.82
N LEU A 170 -3.56 -15.69 34.63
CA LEU A 170 -4.39 -15.93 33.47
C LEU A 170 -5.70 -15.15 33.55
N SER A 171 -6.07 -14.51 32.44
CA SER A 171 -7.42 -13.99 32.25
C SER A 171 -8.45 -15.11 32.16
N ASP A 172 -9.74 -14.79 32.31
CA ASP A 172 -10.88 -15.72 32.13
C ASP A 172 -10.90 -16.47 30.78
N LYS A 173 -10.08 -16.03 29.81
CA LYS A 173 -9.98 -16.63 28.48
C LYS A 173 -8.99 -17.78 28.39
N MET A 174 -8.17 -18.00 29.42
CA MET A 174 -7.14 -19.04 29.46
C MET A 174 -7.37 -19.93 30.67
N THR A 175 -7.17 -21.24 30.50
CA THR A 175 -7.44 -22.21 31.57
C THR A 175 -6.20 -22.63 32.32
N GLU A 176 -5.09 -22.82 31.59
CA GLU A 176 -3.87 -23.41 32.12
C GLU A 176 -2.64 -22.74 31.48
N TYR A 177 -1.54 -22.67 32.23
CA TYR A 177 -0.23 -22.26 31.73
C TYR A 177 0.85 -23.18 32.27
N VAL A 178 1.97 -23.25 31.55
CA VAL A 178 3.16 -23.99 31.98
C VAL A 178 4.43 -23.33 31.47
N TRP A 179 5.45 -23.27 32.33
CA TRP A 179 6.83 -23.00 31.91
C TRP A 179 7.53 -24.33 31.67
N VAL A 180 8.10 -24.49 30.48
CA VAL A 180 8.67 -25.77 30.08
C VAL A 180 9.84 -25.54 29.13
N LYS A 181 10.82 -26.45 29.11
CA LYS A 181 11.89 -26.39 28.11
C LYS A 181 11.33 -26.65 26.70
N PRO A 182 11.83 -25.96 25.66
CA PRO A 182 11.35 -26.13 24.28
C PRO A 182 11.35 -27.59 23.79
N GLU A 183 12.38 -28.37 24.15
CA GLU A 183 12.51 -29.77 23.76
C GLU A 183 11.48 -30.65 24.45
N THR A 184 11.17 -30.36 25.72
CA THR A 184 10.14 -31.05 26.50
C THR A 184 8.75 -30.71 25.97
N ALA A 185 8.51 -29.44 25.61
CA ALA A 185 7.26 -29.02 24.97
C ALA A 185 6.95 -29.83 23.69
N LEU A 186 7.95 -30.09 22.85
CA LEU A 186 7.78 -30.86 21.61
C LEU A 186 7.52 -32.36 21.84
N LYS A 187 7.96 -32.92 22.97
CA LYS A 187 7.90 -34.35 23.25
C LYS A 187 6.70 -34.74 24.11
N GLU A 188 6.35 -33.91 25.10
CA GLU A 188 5.43 -34.27 26.17
C GLU A 188 4.09 -33.51 26.10
N PHE A 189 4.01 -32.43 25.32
CA PHE A 189 2.80 -31.61 25.21
C PHE A 189 2.19 -31.73 23.81
N SER A 190 0.85 -31.85 23.76
CA SER A 190 0.10 -31.73 22.50
C SER A 190 0.04 -30.26 22.09
N VAL A 191 1.12 -29.77 21.47
CA VAL A 191 1.23 -28.39 20.98
C VAL A 191 0.53 -28.22 19.64
N ALA A 192 -0.01 -27.02 19.39
CA ALA A 192 -0.63 -26.72 18.11
C ALA A 192 0.39 -26.85 16.96
N PRO A 193 0.01 -27.37 15.77
CA PRO A 193 0.96 -27.63 14.68
C PRO A 193 1.81 -26.42 14.28
N PHE A 194 1.23 -25.21 14.22
CA PHE A 194 1.99 -24.00 13.89
C PHE A 194 3.02 -23.62 14.97
N VAL A 195 2.83 -24.08 16.22
CA VAL A 195 3.78 -23.83 17.32
C VAL A 195 4.98 -24.76 17.20
N VAL A 196 4.82 -25.98 16.67
CA VAL A 196 5.92 -26.93 16.46
C VAL A 196 7.04 -26.31 15.63
N ASP A 197 6.69 -25.68 14.51
CA ASP A 197 7.67 -25.04 13.62
C ASP A 197 8.37 -23.85 14.30
N LEU A 198 7.63 -23.08 15.10
CA LEU A 198 8.16 -21.95 15.86
C LEU A 198 9.13 -22.42 16.97
N LEU A 199 8.80 -23.50 17.67
CA LEU A 199 9.66 -24.10 18.69
C LEU A 199 10.93 -24.65 18.07
N ALA A 200 10.84 -25.32 16.94
CA ALA A 200 12.00 -25.80 16.20
C ALA A 200 12.90 -24.62 15.75
N ALA A 201 12.31 -23.50 15.31
CA ALA A 201 13.05 -22.29 14.99
C ALA A 201 13.72 -21.67 16.22
N PHE A 202 13.05 -21.67 17.38
CA PHE A 202 13.62 -21.18 18.64
C PHE A 202 14.83 -22.01 19.09
N ILE A 203 14.72 -23.35 19.05
CA ILE A 203 15.80 -24.26 19.44
C ILE A 203 17.03 -24.09 18.53
N ARG A 204 16.83 -24.00 17.20
CA ARG A 204 17.91 -23.74 16.24
C ARG A 204 18.64 -22.43 16.55
N ARG A 205 17.87 -21.39 16.92
CA ARG A 205 18.43 -20.09 17.29
C ARG A 205 19.23 -20.14 18.60
N GLN A 206 18.73 -20.82 19.63
CA GLN A 206 19.47 -20.99 20.90
C GLN A 206 20.77 -21.80 20.69
N SER A 207 20.75 -22.78 19.78
CA SER A 207 21.90 -23.63 19.48
C SER A 207 22.99 -22.93 18.66
N GLY A 208 22.80 -21.66 18.28
CA GLY A 208 23.77 -20.88 17.50
C GLY A 208 23.95 -21.38 16.05
N SER A 209 23.08 -22.27 15.55
CA SER A 209 23.20 -22.83 14.19
C SER A 209 22.76 -21.85 13.11
N ASP A 210 21.92 -20.88 13.47
CA ASP A 210 21.67 -19.67 12.68
C ASP A 210 22.55 -18.56 13.28
N SER A 211 23.73 -18.35 12.72
CA SER A 211 24.52 -17.18 13.09
C SER A 211 23.64 -15.94 12.87
N ASP A 212 23.40 -15.14 13.92
CA ASP A 212 22.69 -13.84 13.84
C ASP A 212 23.28 -12.95 12.69
N ASN A 213 24.51 -13.23 12.24
CA ASN A 213 25.18 -12.64 11.07
C ASN A 213 24.44 -12.77 9.72
N ASP A 214 23.71 -13.87 9.43
CA ASP A 214 23.06 -14.02 8.12
C ASP A 214 21.75 -13.22 8.04
N PHE A 215 20.94 -13.24 9.10
CA PHE A 215 19.72 -12.44 9.17
C PHE A 215 20.02 -10.95 9.33
N GLU A 216 20.97 -10.57 10.18
CA GLU A 216 21.41 -9.18 10.29
C GLU A 216 22.02 -8.68 8.98
N GLY A 217 22.78 -9.53 8.27
CA GLY A 217 23.31 -9.23 6.94
C GLY A 217 22.22 -9.08 5.87
N LYS A 218 21.20 -9.95 5.86
CA LYS A 218 20.03 -9.85 4.97
C LYS A 218 19.20 -8.60 5.28
N TYR A 219 18.97 -8.30 6.55
CA TYR A 219 18.24 -7.11 6.99
C TYR A 219 18.99 -5.83 6.62
N LYS A 220 20.29 -5.74 6.91
CA LYS A 220 21.12 -4.58 6.53
C LYS A 220 21.14 -4.36 5.01
N ARG A 221 21.21 -5.43 4.22
CA ARG A 221 21.09 -5.35 2.75
C ARG A 221 19.70 -4.87 2.32
N ALA A 222 18.63 -5.46 2.82
CA ALA A 222 17.27 -5.04 2.48
C ALA A 222 17.00 -3.58 2.88
N LEU A 223 17.51 -3.14 4.03
CA LEU A 223 17.41 -1.75 4.47
C LEU A 223 18.21 -0.81 3.57
N ALA A 224 19.43 -1.19 3.18
CA ALA A 224 20.24 -0.43 2.23
C ALA A 224 19.57 -0.33 0.85
N ASP A 225 19.02 -1.45 0.35
CA ASP A 225 18.27 -1.50 -0.91
C ASP A 225 17.03 -0.62 -0.86
N TYR A 226 16.31 -0.62 0.26
CA TYR A 226 15.15 0.25 0.48
C TYR A 226 15.54 1.74 0.51
N GLN A 227 16.62 2.09 1.22
CA GLN A 227 17.13 3.47 1.24
C GLN A 227 17.59 3.93 -0.15
N ASN A 228 18.24 3.03 -0.91
CA ASN A 228 18.63 3.29 -2.29
C ASN A 228 17.40 3.48 -3.19
N LEU A 229 16.37 2.65 -3.02
CA LEU A 229 15.10 2.76 -3.74
C LEU A 229 14.43 4.10 -3.43
N LEU A 230 14.31 4.50 -2.16
CA LEU A 230 13.72 5.78 -1.78
C LEU A 230 14.48 6.96 -2.41
N LYS A 231 15.82 6.98 -2.31
CA LYS A 231 16.66 8.01 -2.94
C LYS A 231 16.45 8.04 -4.45
N ARG A 232 16.37 6.87 -5.09
CA ARG A 232 16.12 6.75 -6.52
C ARG A 232 14.73 7.26 -6.90
N SER A 233 13.68 6.88 -6.17
CA SER A 233 12.31 7.32 -6.45
C SER A 233 12.12 8.82 -6.25
N VAL A 234 12.79 9.43 -5.26
CA VAL A 234 12.79 10.89 -5.10
C VAL A 234 13.44 11.56 -6.32
N LYS A 235 14.61 11.07 -6.75
CA LYS A 235 15.29 11.59 -7.94
C LYS A 235 14.47 11.41 -9.22
N GLU A 236 13.87 10.23 -9.42
CA GLU A 236 12.99 9.95 -10.57
C GLU A 236 11.77 10.87 -10.57
N LYS A 237 11.18 11.15 -9.40
CA LYS A 237 10.05 12.09 -9.28
C LYS A 237 10.48 13.54 -9.57
N GLU A 238 11.64 13.97 -9.07
CA GLU A 238 12.20 15.29 -9.40
C GLU A 238 12.48 15.44 -10.89
N GLU A 239 13.07 14.42 -11.53
CA GLU A 239 13.27 14.38 -12.97
C GLU A 239 11.95 14.40 -13.73
N PHE A 240 10.97 13.59 -13.33
CA PHE A 240 9.64 13.60 -13.93
C PHE A 240 9.01 14.99 -13.88
N VAL A 241 9.01 15.66 -12.73
CA VAL A 241 8.47 17.03 -12.60
C VAL A 241 9.25 18.02 -13.46
N ARG A 242 10.58 17.90 -13.51
CA ARG A 242 11.46 18.78 -14.31
C ARG A 242 11.22 18.66 -15.81
N PHE A 243 10.74 17.52 -16.29
CA PHE A 243 10.52 17.24 -17.72
C PHE A 243 9.06 16.98 -18.11
N ALA A 244 8.11 17.07 -17.18
CA ALA A 244 6.70 16.74 -17.40
C ALA A 244 6.03 17.55 -18.52
N ILE A 245 6.53 18.76 -18.80
CA ILE A 245 6.00 19.63 -19.87
C ILE A 245 6.63 19.36 -21.23
N GLY A 246 7.55 18.39 -21.36
CA GLY A 246 8.30 18.12 -22.58
C GLY A 246 7.41 17.84 -23.80
N ASP A 247 6.43 16.95 -23.65
CA ASP A 247 5.50 16.60 -24.74
C ASP A 247 4.64 17.80 -25.16
N PHE A 248 4.13 18.56 -24.18
CA PHE A 248 3.40 19.79 -24.46
C PHE A 248 4.26 20.83 -25.19
N LEU A 249 5.54 20.94 -24.83
CA LEU A 249 6.47 21.84 -25.49
C LEU A 249 6.74 21.43 -26.95
N HIS A 250 6.78 20.13 -27.24
CA HIS A 250 6.92 19.63 -28.60
C HIS A 250 5.78 20.11 -29.51
N ASP A 251 4.56 20.22 -28.96
CA ASP A 251 3.38 20.68 -29.71
C ASP A 251 3.30 22.20 -29.82
N ILE A 252 3.69 22.94 -28.77
CA ILE A 252 3.53 24.41 -28.73
C ILE A 252 4.69 25.17 -29.40
N ILE A 253 5.91 24.64 -29.38
CA ILE A 253 7.08 25.32 -29.94
C ILE A 253 6.92 25.58 -31.46
N PRO A 254 6.43 24.65 -32.29
CA PRO A 254 6.17 24.93 -33.71
C PRO A 254 5.22 26.11 -33.93
N VAL A 255 4.22 26.30 -33.06
CA VAL A 255 3.32 27.45 -33.13
C VAL A 255 4.07 28.74 -32.84
N TYR A 256 4.93 28.75 -31.83
CA TYR A 256 5.80 29.88 -31.50
C TYR A 256 6.76 30.22 -32.66
N ASP A 257 7.35 29.22 -33.31
CA ASP A 257 8.24 29.43 -34.46
C ASP A 257 7.50 29.99 -35.67
N HIS A 258 6.30 29.50 -35.96
CA HIS A 258 5.48 30.03 -37.06
C HIS A 258 5.10 31.50 -36.82
N LEU A 259 4.82 31.89 -35.56
CA LEU A 259 4.58 33.29 -35.20
C LEU A 259 5.85 34.17 -35.36
N LYS A 260 7.03 33.64 -35.02
CA LYS A 260 8.31 34.32 -35.30
C LYS A 260 8.54 34.50 -36.80
N MET A 261 8.29 33.45 -37.57
CA MET A 261 8.51 33.44 -39.01
C MET A 261 7.56 34.39 -39.74
N SER A 262 6.28 34.43 -39.35
CA SER A 262 5.29 35.32 -39.97
C SER A 262 5.66 36.80 -39.77
N LEU A 263 6.15 37.18 -38.58
CA LEU A 263 6.65 38.53 -38.33
C LEU A 263 7.92 38.86 -39.12
N SER A 264 8.83 37.90 -39.25
CA SER A 264 10.09 38.09 -39.98
C SER A 264 9.89 38.24 -41.50
N ALA A 265 8.81 37.68 -42.04
CA ALA A 265 8.48 37.70 -43.47
C ALA A 265 7.67 38.94 -43.92
N LEU A 266 7.31 39.85 -43.00
CA LEU A 266 6.58 41.07 -43.34
C LEU A 266 7.44 42.04 -44.16
N PRO A 267 6.86 42.74 -45.15
CA PRO A 267 7.58 43.77 -45.89
C PRO A 267 7.89 44.99 -45.01
N GLU A 268 8.99 45.68 -45.29
CA GLU A 268 9.56 46.71 -44.41
C GLU A 268 8.61 47.85 -44.06
N ASN A 269 7.67 48.16 -44.96
CA ASN A 269 6.64 49.19 -44.79
C ASN A 269 5.57 48.82 -43.73
N GLU A 270 5.39 47.54 -43.41
CA GLU A 270 4.38 47.08 -42.44
C GLU A 270 4.96 46.80 -41.05
N LYS A 271 6.29 46.63 -40.94
CA LYS A 271 6.98 46.32 -39.67
C LYS A 271 6.80 47.40 -38.60
N GLU A 272 6.59 48.65 -39.00
CA GLU A 272 6.39 49.80 -38.09
C GLU A 272 4.95 49.92 -37.56
N SER A 273 4.01 49.12 -38.07
CA SER A 273 2.59 49.24 -37.75
C SER A 273 2.28 48.88 -36.29
N ALA A 274 1.23 49.52 -35.74
CA ALA A 274 0.86 49.35 -34.34
C ALA A 274 0.48 47.90 -33.97
N TRP A 275 -0.14 47.16 -34.89
CA TRP A 275 -0.50 45.76 -34.65
C TRP A 275 0.72 44.85 -34.64
N VAL A 276 1.73 45.08 -35.50
CA VAL A 276 3.00 44.33 -35.51
C VAL A 276 3.72 44.48 -34.18
N LYS A 277 3.84 45.71 -33.67
CA LYS A 277 4.44 45.99 -32.35
C LYS A 277 3.69 45.26 -31.22
N GLY A 278 2.37 45.10 -31.34
CA GLY A 278 1.56 44.30 -30.41
C GLY A 278 1.89 42.80 -30.46
N VAL A 279 2.02 42.22 -31.66
CA VAL A 279 2.39 40.80 -31.81
C VAL A 279 3.84 40.55 -31.35
N GLU A 280 4.76 41.47 -31.60
CA GLU A 280 6.15 41.40 -31.09
C GLU A 280 6.18 41.36 -29.55
N TYR A 281 5.32 42.15 -28.90
CA TYR A 281 5.18 42.11 -27.45
C TYR A 281 4.67 40.75 -26.94
N VAL A 282 3.68 40.15 -27.63
CA VAL A 282 3.20 38.80 -27.31
C VAL A 282 4.30 37.76 -27.48
N LEU A 283 5.09 37.82 -28.57
CA LEU A 283 6.23 36.93 -28.76
C LEU A 283 7.28 37.07 -27.65
N LYS A 284 7.53 38.30 -27.19
CA LYS A 284 8.44 38.56 -26.07
C LYS A 284 7.93 37.92 -24.78
N GLN A 285 6.66 38.13 -24.44
CA GLN A 285 6.06 37.48 -23.27
C GLN A 285 6.09 35.95 -23.37
N PHE A 286 5.80 35.41 -24.56
CA PHE A 286 5.88 33.97 -24.81
C PHE A 286 7.28 33.44 -24.51
N LYS A 287 8.31 34.13 -25.02
CA LYS A 287 9.72 33.78 -24.77
C LYS A 287 10.05 33.83 -23.28
N GLU A 288 9.62 34.87 -22.57
CA GLU A 288 9.84 35.00 -21.13
C GLU A 288 9.21 33.86 -20.34
N ILE A 289 7.98 33.44 -20.69
CA ILE A 289 7.30 32.29 -20.07
C ILE A 289 8.07 30.98 -20.33
N LEU A 290 8.52 30.75 -21.56
CA LEU A 290 9.33 29.58 -21.92
C LEU A 290 10.63 29.55 -21.11
N SER A 291 11.36 30.67 -21.06
CA SER A 291 12.60 30.78 -20.29
C SER A 291 12.38 30.61 -18.78
N ALA A 292 11.31 31.16 -18.22
CA ALA A 292 10.96 30.96 -16.81
C ALA A 292 10.64 29.49 -16.46
N ARG A 293 10.24 28.68 -17.45
CA ARG A 293 10.02 27.23 -17.33
C ARG A 293 11.27 26.40 -17.69
N GLY A 294 12.40 27.04 -17.93
CA GLY A 294 13.68 26.41 -18.24
C GLY A 294 13.85 26.05 -19.71
N VAL A 295 13.05 26.61 -20.61
CA VAL A 295 13.18 26.40 -22.05
C VAL A 295 14.09 27.46 -22.67
N GLU A 296 15.14 27.01 -23.36
CA GLU A 296 16.11 27.88 -24.01
C GLU A 296 16.33 27.49 -25.48
N GLU A 297 16.41 28.50 -26.34
CA GLU A 297 16.72 28.33 -27.77
C GLU A 297 18.22 28.04 -27.97
N ILE A 298 18.55 27.03 -28.76
CA ILE A 298 19.91 26.59 -29.05
C ILE A 298 20.61 27.64 -29.93
N LYS A 299 21.79 28.11 -29.51
CA LYS A 299 22.57 29.06 -30.29
C LYS A 299 23.32 28.34 -31.41
N THR A 300 22.98 28.65 -32.65
CA THR A 300 23.51 27.96 -33.85
C THR A 300 24.43 28.83 -34.71
N LYS A 301 24.04 30.09 -34.98
CA LYS A 301 24.71 30.94 -35.97
C LYS A 301 26.15 31.26 -35.57
N GLY A 302 27.11 30.85 -36.41
CA GLY A 302 28.54 31.07 -36.19
C GLY A 302 29.19 30.17 -35.13
N GLN A 303 28.46 29.20 -34.59
CA GLN A 303 28.98 28.22 -33.63
C GLN A 303 29.56 27.00 -34.35
N LYS A 304 30.40 26.24 -33.63
CA LYS A 304 30.79 24.89 -34.06
C LYS A 304 29.60 23.96 -34.00
N PHE A 305 29.53 23.04 -34.95
CA PHE A 305 28.50 22.01 -34.98
C PHE A 305 28.65 21.05 -33.78
N ASP A 306 27.58 20.88 -33.01
CA ASP A 306 27.50 19.94 -31.88
C ASP A 306 26.41 18.90 -32.15
N HIS A 307 26.83 17.63 -32.28
CA HIS A 307 25.96 16.49 -32.55
C HIS A 307 24.91 16.24 -31.46
N ASN A 308 25.15 16.72 -30.23
CA ASN A 308 24.17 16.57 -29.15
C ASN A 308 23.04 17.59 -29.23
N LEU A 309 23.26 18.73 -29.90
CA LEU A 309 22.35 19.88 -29.92
C LEU A 309 21.77 20.16 -31.31
N MET A 310 22.43 19.69 -32.38
CA MET A 310 22.16 20.09 -33.76
C MET A 310 22.06 18.87 -34.69
N GLU A 311 21.17 18.97 -35.68
CA GLU A 311 21.00 18.04 -36.78
C GLU A 311 21.44 18.72 -38.09
N ALA A 312 22.45 18.17 -38.76
CA ALA A 312 22.93 18.69 -40.05
C ALA A 312 22.05 18.17 -41.20
N LEU A 313 21.44 19.08 -41.95
CA LEU A 313 20.65 18.74 -43.14
C LEU A 313 21.51 18.61 -44.40
N GLU A 314 22.52 19.47 -44.54
CA GLU A 314 23.45 19.52 -45.68
C GLU A 314 24.85 19.93 -45.20
N GLY A 315 25.88 19.49 -45.95
CA GLY A 315 27.30 19.76 -45.65
C GLY A 315 27.98 18.69 -44.78
N LYS A 316 29.31 18.81 -44.60
CA LYS A 316 30.13 17.91 -43.75
C LYS A 316 31.18 18.63 -42.90
N GLY A 317 31.20 19.95 -42.92
CA GLY A 317 32.09 20.78 -42.15
C GLY A 317 31.74 20.85 -40.67
N ASP A 318 32.59 21.54 -39.92
CA ASP A 318 32.56 21.65 -38.47
C ASP A 318 31.90 22.95 -37.97
N LYS A 319 31.43 23.80 -38.89
CA LYS A 319 30.83 25.10 -38.61
C LYS A 319 29.44 25.22 -39.21
N VAL A 320 28.54 25.80 -38.43
CA VAL A 320 27.19 26.15 -38.87
C VAL A 320 27.24 27.37 -39.79
N VAL A 321 26.82 27.19 -41.04
CA VAL A 321 26.71 28.25 -42.05
C VAL A 321 25.34 28.93 -41.96
N GLN A 322 24.28 28.13 -41.81
CA GLN A 322 22.91 28.63 -41.78
C GLN A 322 22.06 27.81 -40.82
N GLU A 323 21.20 28.49 -40.06
CA GLU A 323 20.11 27.87 -39.32
C GLU A 323 18.89 27.75 -40.22
N VAL A 324 18.33 26.55 -40.33
CA VAL A 324 17.11 26.25 -41.08
C VAL A 324 15.91 26.20 -40.14
N MET A 325 16.08 25.59 -38.97
CA MET A 325 15.06 25.52 -37.94
C MET A 325 15.69 25.65 -36.55
N PRO A 326 15.14 26.50 -35.67
CA PRO A 326 15.71 26.67 -34.33
C PRO A 326 15.56 25.39 -33.49
N GLY A 327 16.50 25.17 -32.59
CA GLY A 327 16.45 24.08 -31.61
C GLY A 327 16.13 24.60 -30.22
N TYR A 328 15.66 23.72 -29.33
CA TYR A 328 15.30 24.07 -27.97
C TYR A 328 15.76 23.02 -26.97
N THR A 329 16.16 23.50 -25.79
CA THR A 329 16.45 22.68 -24.61
C THR A 329 15.44 22.99 -23.52
N LEU A 330 15.13 22.00 -22.68
CA LEU A 330 14.39 22.14 -21.43
C LEU A 330 15.33 21.73 -20.30
N ASN A 331 15.63 22.65 -19.38
CA ASN A 331 16.50 22.38 -18.23
C ASN A 331 17.84 21.71 -18.62
N GLY A 332 18.41 22.13 -19.76
CA GLY A 332 19.66 21.59 -20.31
C GLY A 332 19.54 20.29 -21.13
N ARG A 333 18.36 19.67 -21.20
CA ARG A 333 18.11 18.49 -22.07
C ARG A 333 17.52 18.96 -23.40
N VAL A 334 18.02 18.45 -24.51
CA VAL A 334 17.46 18.74 -25.84
C VAL A 334 16.07 18.15 -25.96
N ILE A 335 15.10 19.00 -26.27
CA ILE A 335 13.72 18.61 -26.60
C ILE A 335 13.46 18.70 -28.11
N ARG A 336 14.22 19.54 -28.82
CA ARG A 336 14.24 19.60 -30.28
C ARG A 336 15.62 20.05 -30.75
N ALA A 337 16.30 19.23 -31.54
CA ALA A 337 17.58 19.61 -32.12
C ALA A 337 17.41 20.78 -33.11
N ALA A 338 18.40 21.66 -33.18
CA ALA A 338 18.41 22.72 -34.20
C ALA A 338 18.79 22.13 -35.55
N LYS A 339 18.04 22.45 -36.61
CA LYS A 339 18.36 22.01 -37.97
C LYS A 339 19.22 23.04 -38.66
N VAL A 340 20.40 22.64 -39.09
CA VAL A 340 21.43 23.54 -39.60
C VAL A 340 22.06 23.01 -40.90
N ILE A 341 22.60 23.93 -41.70
CA ILE A 341 23.49 23.62 -42.82
C ILE A 341 24.91 23.91 -42.35
N VAL A 342 25.79 22.93 -42.52
CA VAL A 342 27.21 23.06 -42.16
C VAL A 342 28.08 23.25 -43.40
N GLY A 343 29.27 23.81 -43.19
CA GLY A 343 30.18 24.21 -44.27
C GLY A 343 30.85 23.09 -45.06
#